data_AF-A0A2S5G978-F1
#
_entry.id   AF-A0A2S5G978-F1
#
_cell.length_a   1.000
_cell.length_b   1.000
_cell.length_c   1.000
_cell.angle_alpha   90.00
_cell.angle_beta   90.00
_cell.angle_gamma   90.00
#
_symmetry.space_group_name_H-M   'P 1'
#
loop_
_entity.id
_entity.type
_entity.pdbx_description
1 polymer ?
#
loop_
_entity_poly.entity_id
_entity_poly.type
_entity_poly.pdbx_seq_one_letter_code
_entity_poly.pdbx_strand_id
1 'polypeptide(L)'
;MSSSNYKRIKDVLELLCMYDDVEMTHVFRKNNQEVLSVSSNSKNIELIFADSREKEQYSDVEAATFVIERSMSSVVAYQEQKTQHLP
;
A
#
# COMPACT_ATOMS: atom_id res chain seq x y z
N MET A 1 -13.69 8.56 13.65
CA MET A 1 -12.40 8.58 14.37
C MET A 1 -11.44 7.77 13.53
N SER A 2 -10.36 8.35 13.01
CA SER A 2 -9.37 7.55 12.27
C SER A 2 -8.69 6.60 13.26
N SER A 3 -8.35 5.39 12.83
CA SER A 3 -7.56 4.49 13.68
C SER A 3 -6.18 5.12 13.93
N SER A 4 -5.50 4.72 15.00
CA SER A 4 -4.12 5.15 15.26
C SER A 4 -3.14 4.70 14.16
N ASN A 5 -3.50 3.67 13.39
CA ASN A 5 -2.72 3.16 12.26
C ASN A 5 -2.90 4.03 11.02
N TYR A 6 -4.13 4.47 10.71
CA TYR A 6 -4.39 5.39 9.59
C TYR A 6 -3.49 6.62 9.68
N LYS A 7 -3.44 7.25 10.86
CA LYS A 7 -2.60 8.44 11.06
C LYS A 7 -1.12 8.15 10.81
N ARG A 8 -0.59 7.06 11.38
CA ARG A 8 0.83 6.69 11.22
C ARG A 8 1.19 6.36 9.77
N ILE A 9 0.29 5.69 9.04
CA ILE A 9 0.48 5.41 7.61
C ILE A 9 0.49 6.72 6.83
N LYS A 10 -0.45 7.63 7.11
CA LYS A 10 -0.50 8.96 6.50
C LYS A 10 0.80 9.74 6.73
N ASP A 11 1.28 9.79 7.98
CA ASP A 11 2.53 10.47 8.32
C ASP A 11 3.73 9.92 7.52
N VAL A 12 3.80 8.60 7.28
CA VAL A 12 4.83 7.98 6.43
C VAL A 12 4.69 8.38 4.97
N LEU A 13 3.47 8.38 4.42
CA LEU A 13 3.24 8.79 3.04
C LEU A 13 3.55 10.27 2.81
N GLU A 14 3.17 11.14 3.74
CA GLU A 14 3.54 12.56 3.69
C GLU A 14 5.05 12.74 3.68
N LEU A 15 5.77 12.00 4.54
CA LEU A 15 7.23 12.01 4.55
C LEU A 15 7.81 11.53 3.21
N LEU A 16 7.27 10.46 2.61
CA LEU A 16 7.72 9.97 1.30
C LEU A 16 7.50 11.02 0.20
N CYS A 17 6.36 11.72 0.21
CA CYS A 17 6.05 12.76 -0.77
C CYS A 17 6.85 14.05 -0.60
N MET A 18 7.44 14.29 0.58
CA MET A 18 8.25 15.49 0.82
C MET A 18 9.62 15.47 0.14
N TYR A 19 10.13 14.30 -0.24
CA TYR A 19 11.43 14.17 -0.92
C TYR A 19 11.19 13.75 -2.37
N ASP A 20 10.94 14.73 -3.22
CA ASP A 20 10.64 14.52 -4.65
C ASP A 20 11.90 14.40 -5.53
N ASP A 21 13.07 14.67 -4.95
CA ASP A 21 14.40 14.59 -5.56
C ASP A 21 15.18 13.31 -5.18
N VAL A 22 14.66 12.52 -4.25
CA VAL A 22 15.26 11.26 -3.78
C VAL A 22 14.28 10.11 -3.96
N GLU A 23 14.75 9.03 -4.59
CA GLU A 23 13.96 7.80 -4.67
C GLU A 23 13.87 7.14 -3.29
N MET A 24 12.69 7.24 -2.67
CA MET A 24 12.40 6.60 -1.39
C MET A 24 11.30 5.54 -1.55
N THR A 25 11.58 4.35 -1.02
CA THR A 25 10.63 3.24 -0.96
C THR A 25 10.46 2.79 0.48
N HIS A 26 9.22 2.63 0.93
CA HIS A 26 8.90 2.01 2.21
C HIS A 26 8.19 0.68 2.01
N VAL A 27 8.48 -0.29 2.86
CA VAL A 27 7.88 -1.64 2.77
C VAL A 27 7.04 -1.91 4.01
N PHE A 28 5.74 -2.10 3.82
CA PHE A 28 4.82 -2.48 4.88
C PHE A 28 4.83 -3.99 5.05
N ARG A 29 5.16 -4.43 6.27
CA ARG A 29 5.22 -5.85 6.65
C ARG A 29 4.24 -6.16 7.77
N LYS A 30 3.62 -7.34 7.69
CA LYS A 30 2.80 -7.92 8.75
C LYS A 30 3.32 -9.32 9.06
N ASN A 31 3.60 -9.62 10.33
CA ASN A 31 4.19 -10.90 10.75
C ASN A 31 5.46 -11.26 9.96
N ASN A 32 6.32 -10.27 9.69
CA ASN A 32 7.55 -10.41 8.90
C ASN A 32 7.36 -10.74 7.41
N GLN A 33 6.13 -10.85 6.93
CA GLN A 33 5.80 -10.99 5.51
C GLN A 33 5.52 -9.62 4.89
N GLU A 34 6.05 -9.42 3.68
CA GLU A 34 5.75 -8.23 2.88
C GLU A 34 4.31 -8.26 2.40
N VAL A 35 3.60 -7.15 2.62
CA VAL A 35 2.21 -6.97 2.15
C VAL A 35 2.21 -6.08 0.91
N LEU A 36 2.89 -4.93 1.01
CA LEU A 36 3.08 -4.01 -0.09
C LEU A 36 4.30 -3.13 0.12
N SER A 37 4.86 -2.62 -0.97
CA SER A 37 5.80 -1.51 -0.96
C SER A 37 5.15 -0.24 -1.51
N VAL A 38 5.56 0.91 -1.00
CA VAL A 38 5.15 2.22 -1.51
C VAL A 38 6.38 3.02 -1.90
N SER A 39 6.29 3.72 -3.03
CA SER A 39 7.22 4.78 -3.40
C SER A 39 6.43 6.02 -3.79
N SER A 40 7.08 7.19 -3.67
CA SER A 40 6.53 8.43 -4.19
C SER A 40 7.44 8.94 -5.29
N ASN A 41 6.84 9.40 -6.38
CA ASN A 41 7.48 10.32 -7.30
C ASN A 41 6.73 11.66 -7.23
N SER A 42 7.34 12.73 -7.74
CA SER A 42 6.80 14.10 -7.72
C SER A 42 5.35 14.29 -8.19
N LYS A 43 4.72 13.25 -8.75
CA LYS A 43 3.35 13.27 -9.26
C LYS A 43 2.43 12.27 -8.57
N ASN A 44 2.93 11.10 -8.18
CA ASN A 44 2.11 9.98 -7.76
C ASN A 44 2.78 9.15 -6.65
N ILE A 45 1.93 8.58 -5.81
CA ILE A 45 2.24 7.51 -4.86
C ILE A 45 1.98 6.19 -5.57
N GLU A 46 3.02 5.38 -5.77
CA GLU A 46 2.92 4.04 -6.35
C GLU A 46 2.89 3.00 -5.23
N LEU A 47 1.85 2.16 -5.22
CA LEU A 47 1.74 0.98 -4.35
C LEU A 47 1.99 -0.26 -5.19
N ILE A 48 2.82 -1.17 -4.68
CA ILE A 48 3.09 -2.48 -5.30
C ILE A 48 2.72 -3.56 -4.28
N PHE A 49 1.72 -4.38 -4.60
CA PHE A 49 1.26 -5.45 -3.71
C PHE A 49 2.11 -6.71 -3.89
N ALA A 50 2.60 -7.27 -2.79
CA ALA A 50 3.57 -8.37 -2.84
C ALA A 50 3.00 -9.65 -3.48
N ASP A 51 1.73 -9.96 -3.20
CA ASP A 51 1.09 -11.20 -3.64
C ASP A 51 0.71 -11.18 -5.13
N SER A 52 0.11 -10.07 -5.60
CA SER A 52 -0.39 -9.95 -6.98
C SER A 52 0.63 -9.33 -7.93
N ARG A 53 1.65 -8.62 -7.40
CA ARG A 53 2.50 -7.67 -8.14
C ARG A 53 1.70 -6.58 -8.87
N GLU A 54 0.46 -6.37 -8.45
CA GLU A 54 -0.37 -5.29 -8.97
C GLU A 54 0.23 -3.95 -8.54
N LYS A 55 0.17 -3.01 -9.47
CA LYS A 55 0.61 -1.63 -9.25
C LYS A 55 -0.61 -0.74 -9.25
N GLU A 56 -0.77 0.05 -8.20
CA GLU A 56 -1.78 1.09 -8.11
C GLU A 56 -1.09 2.43 -7.93
N GLN A 57 -1.63 3.47 -8.57
CA GLN A 57 -1.09 4.83 -8.50
C GLN A 57 -2.14 5.79 -7.97
N TYR A 58 -1.73 6.62 -7.03
CA TYR A 58 -2.59 7.57 -6.34
C TYR A 58 -1.98 8.97 -6.42
N SER A 59 -2.78 9.96 -6.78
CA SER A 59 -2.39 11.37 -6.70
C SER A 59 -2.68 11.99 -5.32
N ASP A 60 -3.31 11.24 -4.42
CA ASP A 60 -3.77 11.70 -3.13
C ASP A 60 -3.30 10.78 -2.00
N VAL A 61 -2.75 11.39 -0.95
CA VAL A 61 -2.23 10.70 0.23
C VAL A 61 -3.35 9.98 0.99
N GLU A 62 -4.55 10.54 1.04
CA GLU A 62 -5.64 10.01 1.86
C GLU A 62 -6.21 8.73 1.25
N ALA A 63 -6.36 8.70 -0.07
CA ALA A 63 -6.72 7.51 -0.84
C ALA A 63 -5.68 6.39 -0.70
N ALA A 64 -4.39 6.70 -0.87
CA ALA A 64 -3.32 5.74 -0.69
C ALA A 64 -3.27 5.20 0.76
N THR A 65 -3.43 6.08 1.76
CA THR A 65 -3.46 5.70 3.18
C THR A 65 -4.58 4.70 3.46
N PHE A 66 -5.79 4.97 2.93
CA PHE A 66 -6.94 4.09 3.12
C PHE A 66 -6.68 2.69 2.55
N VAL A 67 -6.09 2.61 1.36
CA VAL A 67 -5.76 1.34 0.69
C VAL A 67 -4.73 0.56 1.49
N ILE A 68 -3.66 1.21 1.95
CA ILE A 68 -2.65 0.57 2.79
C ILE A 68 -3.25 0.10 4.11
N GLU A 69 -4.04 0.93 4.80
CA GLU A 69 -4.69 0.54 6.06
C GLU A 69 -5.58 -0.69 5.87
N ARG A 70 -6.37 -0.72 4.79
CA ARG A 70 -7.23 -1.85 4.44
C ARG A 70 -6.41 -3.10 4.20
N SER A 71 -5.36 -3.03 3.39
CA SER A 71 -4.49 -4.17 3.09
C SER A 71 -3.72 -4.68 4.32
N MET A 72 -3.39 -3.79 5.25
CA MET A 72 -2.74 -4.15 6.52
C MET A 72 -3.73 -4.71 7.55
N SER A 73 -5.01 -4.35 7.46
CA SER A 73 -6.07 -4.84 8.36
C SER A 73 -6.60 -6.19 7.91
N SER A 74 -6.76 -6.39 6.60
CA SER A 74 -7.19 -7.64 5.99
C SER A 74 -6.06 -8.67 5.98
N VAL A 75 -6.11 -9.64 6.88
CA VAL A 75 -5.58 -10.98 6.58
C VAL A 75 -6.79 -11.76 6.07
N VAL A 76 -6.65 -12.38 4.89
CA VAL A 76 -7.66 -13.17 4.14
C VAL A 76 -8.64 -12.34 3.28
N ALA A 77 -8.36 -12.14 1.97
CA ALA A 77 -9.40 -11.94 0.92
C ALA A 77 -8.89 -11.82 -0.55
N TYR A 78 -7.66 -12.21 -0.92
CA TYR A 78 -7.26 -12.23 -2.35
C TYR A 78 -6.72 -13.60 -2.82
N GLN A 79 -7.26 -14.70 -2.29
CA GLN A 79 -6.90 -16.07 -2.70
C GLN A 79 -8.05 -16.91 -3.29
N GLU A 80 -9.27 -16.41 -3.48
CA GLU A 80 -10.36 -17.24 -4.03
C GLU A 80 -11.16 -16.55 -5.14
N GLN A 81 -10.58 -16.41 -6.35
CA GLN A 81 -11.37 -16.34 -7.60
C GLN A 81 -10.71 -17.03 -8.81
N LYS A 82 -9.79 -17.98 -8.64
CA LYS A 82 -9.20 -18.71 -9.80
C LYS A 82 -9.09 -20.24 -9.66
N THR A 83 -9.99 -20.88 -8.92
CA THR A 83 -10.12 -22.35 -8.90
C THR A 83 -11.58 -22.81 -8.87
N GLN A 84 -12.43 -22.20 -9.69
CA GLN A 84 -13.65 -22.86 -10.18
C GLN A 84 -13.80 -22.54 -11.67
N HIS A 85 -13.10 -23.33 -12.48
CA HIS A 85 -13.48 -23.78 -13.82
C HIS A 85 -12.21 -24.25 -14.54
N LEU A 86 -11.80 -25.48 -14.25
CA LEU A 86 -11.31 -26.35 -15.32
C LEU A 86 -12.33 -27.50 -15.49
N PRO A 87 -12.56 -27.93 -16.74
CA PRO A 87 -13.65 -28.82 -17.13
C PRO A 87 -13.56 -30.23 -16.54
#